data_AF-A0A537R9L6-F1
#
_entry.id   AF-A0A537R9L6-F1
#
_cell.length_a   1.000
_cell.length_b   1.000
_cell.length_c   1.000
_cell.angle_alpha   90.00
_cell.angle_beta   90.00
_cell.angle_gamma   90.00
#
_symmetry.space_group_name_H-M   'P 1'
#
loop_
_entity.id
_entity.type
_entity.pdbx_description
1 polymer ?
#
loop_
_entity_poly.entity_id
_entity_poly.type
_entity_poly.pdbx_seq_one_letter_code
_entity_poly.pdbx_strand_id
1 'polypeptide(L)'
;MTAINKQRGRRKIEELLPWHATQSLSRRDADRVEQALAGDRGLARRYELVRQELAETTRLNETLGAPSARAMEKLFAAINAEEARAPRRRRRPISRTRFLTSARDSAREKPSFTK
;
A
#
# COMPACT_ATOMS: atom_id res chain seq x y z
N MET A 1 -28.00 -14.73 0.85
CA MET A 1 -27.17 -13.56 1.23
C MET A 1 -25.68 -13.88 1.52
N THR A 2 -25.22 -15.12 1.41
CA THR A 2 -23.87 -15.54 1.88
C THR A 2 -22.76 -15.40 0.83
N ALA A 3 -23.07 -15.59 -0.46
CA ALA A 3 -22.08 -15.57 -1.54
C ALA A 3 -21.49 -14.15 -1.77
N ILE A 4 -22.32 -13.11 -1.63
CA ILE A 4 -21.91 -11.70 -1.82
C ILE A 4 -20.90 -11.27 -0.74
N ASN A 5 -21.11 -11.68 0.52
CA ASN A 5 -20.18 -11.39 1.61
C ASN A 5 -18.84 -12.11 1.42
N LYS A 6 -18.86 -13.37 0.99
CA LYS A 6 -17.63 -14.13 0.66
C LYS A 6 -16.85 -13.45 -0.46
N GLN A 7 -17.54 -12.98 -1.50
CA GLN A 7 -16.90 -12.26 -2.61
C GLN A 7 -16.32 -10.91 -2.18
N ARG A 8 -17.00 -10.18 -1.30
CA ARG A 8 -16.49 -8.92 -0.74
C ARG A 8 -15.26 -9.16 0.15
N GLY A 9 -15.25 -10.25 0.92
CA GLY A 9 -14.08 -10.67 1.71
C GLY A 9 -12.89 -11.02 0.82
N ARG A 10 -13.13 -11.77 -0.26
CA ARG A 10 -12.11 -12.11 -1.26
C ARG A 10 -11.50 -10.86 -1.90
N ARG A 11 -12.32 -9.91 -2.36
CA ARG A 11 -11.84 -8.65 -2.96
C ARG A 11 -10.96 -7.84 -2.01
N LYS A 12 -11.32 -7.78 -0.73
CA LYS A 12 -10.49 -7.09 0.28
C LYS A 12 -9.11 -7.73 0.44
N ILE A 13 -8.99 -9.05 0.29
CA ILE A 13 -7.69 -9.74 0.31
C ILE A 13 -6.93 -9.48 -1.00
N GLU A 14 -7.62 -9.47 -2.14
CA GLU A 14 -7.01 -9.14 -3.43
C GLU A 14 -6.37 -7.75 -3.45
N GLU A 15 -7.01 -6.76 -2.82
CA GLU A 15 -6.47 -5.40 -2.65
C GLU A 15 -5.15 -5.35 -1.85
N LEU A 16 -4.87 -6.39 -1.04
CA LEU A 16 -3.64 -6.48 -0.24
C LEU A 16 -2.47 -7.12 -0.99
N LEU A 17 -2.72 -7.79 -2.13
CA LEU A 17 -1.68 -8.55 -2.83
C LEU A 17 -0.47 -7.72 -3.27
N PRO A 18 -0.61 -6.47 -3.80
CA PRO A 18 0.56 -5.67 -4.17
C PRO A 18 1.44 -5.30 -2.97
N TRP A 19 0.80 -5.01 -1.82
CA TRP A 19 1.50 -4.71 -0.58
C TRP A 19 2.17 -5.94 0.02
N HIS A 20 1.55 -7.11 -0.16
CA HIS A 20 2.12 -8.40 0.23
C HIS A 20 3.36 -8.74 -0.61
N ALA A 21 3.29 -8.54 -1.93
CA ALA A 21 4.39 -8.78 -2.86
C ALA A 21 5.63 -7.94 -2.53
N THR A 22 5.43 -6.72 -2.01
CA THR A 22 6.50 -5.81 -1.57
C THR A 22 6.88 -5.99 -0.08
N GLN A 23 6.35 -7.00 0.60
CA GLN A 23 6.55 -7.29 2.03
C GLN A 23 6.29 -6.09 2.95
N SER A 24 5.34 -5.23 2.57
CA SER A 24 5.07 -3.96 3.25
C SER A 24 3.82 -3.96 4.11
N LEU A 25 3.17 -5.13 4.23
CA LEU A 25 2.01 -5.37 5.09
C LEU A 25 2.39 -5.53 6.56
N SER A 26 1.43 -5.23 7.44
CA SER A 26 1.55 -5.64 8.85
C SER A 26 1.55 -7.17 8.95
N ARG A 27 2.17 -7.74 9.98
CA ARG A 27 2.21 -9.20 10.20
C ARG A 27 0.81 -9.82 10.16
N ARG A 28 -0.16 -9.18 10.83
CA ARG A 28 -1.56 -9.64 10.84
C ARG A 28 -2.18 -9.67 9.45
N ASP A 29 -1.86 -8.69 8.60
CA ASP A 29 -2.41 -8.63 7.25
C ASP A 29 -1.74 -9.64 6.33
N ALA A 30 -0.43 -9.82 6.47
CA ALA A 30 0.32 -10.86 5.78
C ALA A 30 -0.24 -12.26 6.13
N ASP A 31 -0.42 -12.59 7.41
CA ASP A 31 -0.96 -13.87 7.85
C ASP A 31 -2.37 -14.13 7.25
N ARG A 32 -3.21 -13.09 7.16
CA ARG A 32 -4.54 -13.18 6.53
C ARG A 32 -4.47 -13.44 5.02
N VAL A 33 -3.53 -12.81 4.34
CA VAL A 33 -3.29 -13.03 2.90
C VAL A 33 -2.80 -14.46 2.68
N GLU A 34 -1.82 -14.92 3.45
CA GLU A 34 -1.25 -16.27 3.32
C GLU A 34 -2.29 -17.37 3.54
N GLN A 35 -3.12 -17.23 4.59
CA GLN A 35 -4.24 -18.16 4.82
C GLN A 35 -5.22 -18.19 3.64
N ALA A 36 -5.53 -17.04 3.05
CA ALA A 36 -6.43 -16.96 1.90
C ALA A 36 -5.81 -17.54 0.63
N LEU A 37 -4.51 -17.35 0.42
CA LEU A 37 -3.77 -17.93 -0.71
C LEU A 37 -3.74 -19.46 -0.64
N ALA A 38 -3.53 -20.02 0.56
CA ALA A 38 -3.56 -21.47 0.79
C ALA A 38 -4.95 -22.08 0.48
N GLY A 39 -6.02 -21.35 0.75
CA GLY A 39 -7.41 -21.81 0.56
C GLY A 39 -8.00 -21.55 -0.83
N ASP A 40 -7.40 -20.68 -1.65
CA ASP A 40 -7.98 -20.23 -2.92
C ASP A 40 -6.95 -20.21 -4.05
N ARG A 41 -6.95 -21.27 -4.87
CA ARG A 41 -6.05 -21.39 -6.02
C ARG A 41 -6.21 -20.25 -7.04
N GLY A 42 -7.41 -19.68 -7.19
CA GLY A 42 -7.64 -18.57 -8.10
C GLY A 42 -7.07 -17.25 -7.57
N LEU A 43 -6.95 -17.12 -6.25
CA LEU A 43 -6.27 -16.01 -5.60
C LEU A 43 -4.75 -16.18 -5.70
N ALA A 44 -4.24 -17.39 -5.47
CA ALA A 44 -2.82 -17.72 -5.63
C ALA A 44 -2.29 -17.42 -7.04
N ARG A 45 -3.04 -17.79 -8.09
CA ARG A 45 -2.68 -17.43 -9.48
C ARG A 45 -2.61 -15.93 -9.71
N ARG A 46 -3.53 -15.16 -9.12
CA ARG A 46 -3.52 -13.70 -9.22
C ARG A 46 -2.34 -13.08 -8.48
N TYR A 47 -2.00 -13.62 -7.32
CA TYR A 47 -0.81 -13.19 -6.59
C TYR A 47 0.46 -13.42 -7.40
N GLU A 48 0.57 -14.54 -8.11
CA GLU A 48 1.72 -14.80 -8.97
C GLU A 48 1.84 -13.79 -10.13
N LEU A 49 0.72 -13.38 -10.74
CA LEU A 49 0.72 -12.29 -11.74
C LEU A 49 1.23 -10.97 -11.14
N VAL A 50 0.78 -10.61 -9.94
CA VAL A 50 1.26 -9.41 -9.24
C VAL A 50 2.77 -9.47 -8.97
N ARG A 51 3.30 -10.65 -8.62
CA ARG A 51 4.75 -10.84 -8.42
C ARG A 51 5.54 -10.71 -9.71
N GLN A 52 5.01 -11.23 -10.82
CA GLN A 52 5.63 -11.11 -12.14
C GLN A 52 5.68 -9.64 -12.59
N GLU A 53 4.57 -8.92 -12.49
CA GLU A 53 4.50 -7.49 -12.82
C GLU A 53 5.50 -6.66 -11.99
N LEU A 54 5.60 -6.95 -10.68
CA LEU A 54 6.58 -6.31 -9.80
C LEU A 54 8.02 -6.60 -10.22
N ALA A 55 8.32 -7.85 -10.56
CA ALA A 55 9.66 -8.25 -11.01
C ALA A 55 10.04 -7.58 -12.33
N GLU A 56 9.11 -7.50 -13.28
CA GLU A 56 9.31 -6.80 -14.55
C GLU A 56 9.54 -5.30 -14.33
N THR A 57 8.72 -4.67 -13.49
CA THR A 57 8.88 -3.24 -13.13
C THR A 57 10.23 -2.98 -12.46
N THR A 58 10.65 -3.86 -11.56
CA THR A 58 11.94 -3.78 -10.89
C THR A 58 13.07 -3.86 -11.92
N ARG A 59 13.04 -4.89 -12.77
CA ARG A 59 14.02 -5.09 -13.85
C ARG A 59 14.10 -3.88 -14.78
N LEU A 60 12.97 -3.34 -15.22
CA LEU A 60 12.94 -2.17 -16.09
C LEU A 60 13.60 -0.95 -15.42
N ASN A 61 13.33 -0.72 -14.12
CA ASN A 61 13.98 0.36 -13.40
C ASN A 61 15.48 0.12 -13.20
N GLU A 62 15.90 -1.12 -12.95
CA GLU A 62 17.33 -1.47 -12.84
C GLU A 62 18.08 -1.23 -14.16
N THR A 63 17.43 -1.48 -15.30
CA THR A 63 18.03 -1.19 -16.62
C THR A 63 18.20 0.30 -16.91
N LEU A 64 17.48 1.19 -16.21
CA LEU A 64 17.69 2.64 -16.34
C LEU A 64 19.02 3.09 -15.72
N GLY A 65 19.67 2.21 -14.95
CA GLY A 65 20.96 2.47 -14.32
C GLY A 65 20.85 3.28 -13.02
N ALA A 66 22.01 3.51 -12.40
CA ALA A 66 22.08 4.24 -11.14
C ALA A 66 21.82 5.75 -11.34
N PRO A 67 21.21 6.42 -10.35
CA PRO A 67 21.11 7.88 -10.38
C PRO A 67 22.51 8.52 -10.39
N SER A 68 22.61 9.73 -10.96
CA SER A 68 23.88 10.47 -10.99
C SER A 68 24.33 10.89 -9.59
N ALA A 69 25.64 11.07 -9.39
CA ALA A 69 26.21 11.50 -8.11
C ALA A 69 25.56 12.77 -7.56
N ARG A 70 25.32 13.78 -8.41
CA ARG A 70 24.63 15.03 -8.04
C ARG A 70 23.19 14.81 -7.59
N ALA A 71 22.45 13.89 -8.23
CA ALA A 71 21.08 13.56 -7.83
C ALA A 71 21.07 12.88 -6.46
N MET A 72 22.04 11.99 -6.21
CA MET A 72 22.23 11.32 -4.93
C MET A 72 22.57 12.32 -3.81
N GLU A 73 23.53 13.23 -4.04
CA GLU A 73 23.90 14.30 -3.09
C GLU A 73 22.70 15.18 -2.74
N LYS A 74 21.93 15.61 -3.75
CA LYS A 74 20.73 16.42 -3.57
C LYS A 74 19.68 15.72 -2.71
N LEU A 75 19.48 14.42 -2.91
CA LEU A 75 18.55 13.61 -2.12
C LEU A 75 18.99 13.56 -0.65
N PHE A 76 20.25 13.22 -0.38
CA PHE A 76 20.74 13.13 0.99
C PHE A 76 20.73 14.47 1.71
N ALA A 77 21.07 15.57 1.02
CA ALA A 77 20.95 16.91 1.57
C ALA A 77 19.51 17.25 1.96
N ALA A 78 18.52 16.87 1.13
CA ALA A 78 17.11 17.08 1.42
C ALA A 78 16.61 16.24 2.61
N ILE A 79 17.04 14.98 2.71
CA ILE A 79 16.73 14.10 3.86
C ILE A 79 17.25 14.73 5.17
N ASN A 80 18.53 15.15 5.18
CA ASN A 80 19.13 15.78 6.36
C ASN A 80 18.43 17.08 6.75
N ALA A 81 18.06 17.91 5.77
CA ALA A 81 17.34 19.15 6.02
C ALA A 81 15.93 18.90 6.59
N GLU A 82 15.21 17.88 6.11
CA GLU A 82 13.91 17.49 6.64
C GLU A 82 14.03 16.99 8.10
N GLU A 83 15.03 16.15 8.38
CA GLU A 83 15.27 15.67 9.75
C GLU A 83 15.63 16.82 10.72
N ALA A 84 16.40 17.81 10.27
CA ALA A 84 16.75 18.98 11.07
C ALA A 84 15.57 19.93 11.33
N ARG A 85 14.61 20.00 10.40
CA ARG A 85 13.40 20.84 10.50
C ARG A 85 12.32 20.22 11.37
N ALA A 86 12.32 18.90 11.52
CA ALA A 86 11.36 18.24 12.39
C ALA A 86 11.59 18.70 13.85
N PRO A 87 10.63 19.38 14.52
CA PRO A 87 10.72 19.54 15.97
C PRO A 87 10.89 18.14 16.58
N ARG A 88 11.51 18.03 17.77
CA ARG A 88 11.67 16.77 18.55
C ARG A 88 10.32 16.19 19.00
N ARG A 89 9.28 16.21 18.15
CA ARG A 89 8.13 15.33 18.18
C ARG A 89 8.70 13.93 18.33
N ARG A 90 8.51 13.37 19.52
CA ARG A 90 8.66 11.93 19.78
C ARG A 90 8.14 11.22 18.55
N ARG A 91 9.04 10.56 17.81
CA ARG A 91 8.72 9.83 16.57
C ARG A 91 7.57 8.87 16.95
N ARG A 92 6.32 9.27 16.69
CA ARG A 92 5.20 8.37 16.83
C ARG A 92 5.39 7.37 15.70
N PRO A 93 5.41 6.06 16.00
CA PRO A 93 5.63 5.06 14.96
C PRO A 93 4.61 5.33 13.85
N ILE A 94 5.13 5.49 12.63
CA ILE A 94 4.30 5.61 11.44
C ILE A 94 3.65 4.24 11.27
N SER A 95 2.45 4.05 11.81
CA SER A 95 1.58 3.01 11.32
C SER A 95 1.34 3.33 9.85
N ARG A 96 1.92 2.52 8.96
CA ARG A 96 1.98 2.66 7.49
C ARG A 96 0.61 2.66 6.78
N THR A 97 -0.48 2.94 7.51
CA THR A 97 -1.86 2.90 7.02
C THR A 97 -2.41 4.27 6.59
N ARG A 98 -1.58 5.31 6.53
CA ARG A 98 -2.05 6.68 6.27
C ARG A 98 -1.82 7.16 4.83
N PHE A 99 -2.12 6.31 3.85
CA PHE A 99 -2.20 6.71 2.44
C PHE A 99 -3.52 6.32 1.75
N LEU A 100 -4.60 5.99 2.48
CA LEU A 100 -5.91 5.73 1.87
C LEU A 100 -7.08 6.24 2.74
N THR A 101 -7.16 7.55 2.97
CA THR A 101 -8.43 8.19 3.35
C THR A 101 -8.56 9.57 2.71
N SER A 102 -8.75 9.61 1.39
CA SER A 102 -9.43 10.72 0.72
C SER A 102 -10.49 10.12 -0.19
N ALA A 103 -11.66 9.79 0.38
CA ALA A 103 -12.92 9.53 -0.31
C ALA A 103 -14.07 9.18 0.66
N ARG A 104 -14.16 9.83 1.84
CA ARG A 104 -15.32 9.61 2.74
C ARG A 104 -15.90 10.84 3.43
N ASP A 105 -15.47 12.05 3.07
CA ASP A 105 -15.99 13.28 3.67
C ASP A 105 -16.71 14.18 2.65
N SER A 106 -17.57 13.59 1.83
CA SER A 106 -18.47 14.34 0.94
C SER A 106 -19.91 13.79 0.92
N ALA A 107 -20.33 13.08 1.97
CA ALA A 107 -21.70 12.53 2.06
C ALA A 107 -22.39 12.81 3.40
N ARG A 108 -22.02 13.89 4.08
CA ARG A 108 -22.77 14.44 5.23
C ARG A 108 -22.93 15.94 5.09
N GLU A 109 -23.72 16.35 4.11
CA GLU A 109 -24.52 17.56 4.20
C GLU A 109 -25.76 17.35 3.34
N LYS A 110 -26.86 16.94 3.99
CA LYS A 110 -28.20 17.16 3.45
C LYS A 110 -28.72 18.41 4.16
N PRO A 111 -28.91 19.55 3.48
CA PRO A 111 -29.75 20.60 4.05
C PRO A 111 -31.20 20.13 3.99
N SER A 112 -31.78 19.88 5.15
CA SER A 112 -33.22 19.82 5.37
C SER A 112 -33.80 21.21 5.15
N PHE A 113 -34.54 21.41 4.05
CA PHE A 113 -35.43 22.54 3.88
C PHE A 113 -36.85 22.13 4.26
N THR A 114 -37.35 22.68 5.37
CA THR A 114 -38.80 22.75 5.66
C THR A 114 -39.08 24.05 6.39
N LYS A 115 -39.56 25.08 5.69
CA LYS A 115 -40.96 25.57 5.72
C LYS A 115 -41.04 26.89 4.95
#